data_AF-A0A1W9LVT5-F1
#
_entry.id   AF-A0A1W9LVT5-F1
#
_cell.length_a   1.000
_cell.length_b   1.000
_cell.length_c   1.000
_cell.angle_alpha   90.00
_cell.angle_beta   90.00
_cell.angle_gamma   90.00
#
_symmetry.space_group_name_H-M   'P 1'
#
loop_
_entity.id
_entity.type
_entity.pdbx_description
1 polymer ?
#
loop_
_entity_poly.entity_id
_entity_poly.type
_entity_poly.pdbx_seq_one_letter_code
_entity_poly.pdbx_strand_id
1 'polypeptide(L)'
;MQAALRIQTKVLKGGRIEVIAPQFSIGELVDIIILPLADTEFSGERRSVLEISDEVNGHHAFRNAEEADRYLAEERSLWER
;
A
#
# COMPACT_ATOMS: atom_id res chain seq x y z
N MET A 1 -38.89 -1.75 2.03
CA MET A 1 -37.45 -1.70 2.32
C MET A 1 -36.73 -2.07 1.03
N GLN A 2 -35.99 -1.12 0.42
CA GLN A 2 -35.25 -1.37 -0.81
C GLN A 2 -33.90 -2.01 -0.41
N ALA A 3 -33.72 -3.29 -0.73
CA ALA A 3 -32.49 -4.01 -0.42
C ALA A 3 -31.41 -3.60 -1.44
N ALA A 4 -30.46 -2.76 -1.04
CA ALA A 4 -29.32 -2.43 -1.86
C ALA A 4 -28.36 -3.63 -1.91
N LEU A 5 -28.02 -4.10 -3.11
CA LEU A 5 -27.02 -5.14 -3.33
C LEU A 5 -25.63 -4.53 -3.33
N ARG A 6 -24.78 -4.89 -2.36
CA ARG A 6 -23.37 -4.50 -2.33
C ARG A 6 -22.49 -5.65 -2.83
N ILE A 7 -21.84 -5.45 -3.98
CA ILE A 7 -20.84 -6.38 -4.54
C ILE A 7 -19.48 -5.69 -4.53
N GLN A 8 -18.46 -6.35 -3.97
CA GLN A 8 -17.07 -5.93 -4.11
C GLN A 8 -16.43 -6.65 -5.30
N THR A 9 -15.77 -5.89 -6.16
CA THR A 9 -15.08 -6.43 -7.34
C THR A 9 -13.79 -5.63 -7.58
N LYS A 10 -12.94 -6.11 -8.48
CA LYS A 10 -11.66 -5.47 -8.84
C LYS A 10 -11.79 -4.74 -10.18
N VAL A 11 -11.01 -3.68 -10.33
CA VAL A 11 -10.83 -3.02 -11.62
C VAL A 11 -9.84 -3.85 -12.44
N LEU A 12 -10.29 -4.33 -13.60
CA LEU A 12 -9.50 -5.07 -14.57
C LEU A 12 -8.73 -4.11 -15.51
N LYS A 13 -7.92 -4.68 -16.41
CA LYS A 13 -7.16 -3.91 -17.41
C LYS A 13 -8.09 -3.00 -18.23
N GLY A 14 -7.62 -1.78 -18.49
CA GLY A 14 -8.38 -0.77 -19.23
C GLY A 14 -9.56 -0.17 -18.45
N GLY A 15 -9.58 -0.29 -17.12
CA GLY A 15 -10.64 0.29 -16.28
C GLY A 15 -11.96 -0.49 -16.29
N ARG A 16 -11.96 -1.72 -16.82
CA ARG A 16 -13.15 -2.56 -16.90
C ARG A 16 -13.55 -3.08 -15.51
N ILE A 17 -14.85 -3.05 -15.21
CA ILE A 17 -15.43 -3.63 -14.00
C ILE A 17 -16.47 -4.65 -14.43
N GLU A 18 -16.38 -5.86 -13.89
CA GLU A 18 -17.36 -6.94 -14.16
C GLU A 18 -18.16 -7.23 -12.88
N VAL A 19 -19.48 -7.27 -13.03
CA VAL A 19 -20.45 -7.52 -11.96
C VAL A 19 -21.42 -8.61 -12.42
N ILE A 20 -21.57 -9.67 -11.63
CA ILE A 20 -22.57 -10.72 -11.86
C ILE A 20 -23.62 -10.60 -10.76
N ALA A 21 -24.87 -10.32 -11.15
CA ALA A 21 -25.98 -10.12 -10.23
C ALA A 21 -27.17 -11.02 -10.63
N PRO A 22 -27.16 -12.30 -10.25
CA PRO A 22 -28.17 -13.28 -10.67
C PRO A 22 -29.55 -13.07 -10.06
N GLN A 23 -29.69 -12.16 -9.08
CA GLN A 23 -30.97 -11.83 -8.45
C GLN A 23 -31.87 -10.93 -9.31
N PHE A 24 -31.32 -10.28 -10.34
CA PHE A 24 -32.09 -9.37 -11.18
C PHE A 24 -32.59 -10.08 -12.43
N SER A 25 -33.80 -9.72 -12.84
CA SER A 25 -34.40 -10.25 -14.06
C SER A 25 -33.98 -9.44 -15.29
N ILE A 26 -34.03 -10.07 -16.45
CA ILE A 26 -33.77 -9.38 -17.72
C ILE A 26 -34.81 -8.25 -17.89
N GLY A 27 -34.33 -7.03 -18.15
CA GLY A 27 -35.17 -5.83 -18.32
C GLY A 27 -35.46 -5.05 -17.04
N GLU A 28 -34.96 -5.51 -15.89
CA GLU A 28 -35.06 -4.78 -14.63
C GLU A 28 -34.14 -3.55 -14.63
N LEU A 29 -34.68 -2.39 -14.26
CA LEU A 29 -33.91 -1.15 -14.13
C LEU A 29 -33.12 -1.18 -12.82
N VAL A 30 -31.81 -0.96 -12.92
CA VAL A 30 -30.88 -0.97 -11.78
C VAL A 30 -30.00 0.26 -11.80
N ASP A 31 -29.79 0.85 -10.62
CA ASP A 31 -28.80 1.91 -10.41
C ASP A 31 -27.50 1.31 -9.88
N ILE A 32 -26.37 1.67 -10.49
CA ILE A 32 -25.03 1.21 -10.08
C ILE A 32 -24.28 2.37 -9.44
N ILE A 33 -23.85 2.18 -8.19
CA ILE A 33 -23.01 3.13 -7.46
C ILE A 33 -21.62 2.50 -7.28
N ILE A 34 -20.60 3.14 -7.84
CA ILE A 34 -19.20 2.71 -7.73
C ILE A 34 -18.54 3.53 -6.62
N LEU A 35 -18.04 2.85 -5.59
CA LEU A 35 -17.31 3.47 -4.49
C LEU A 35 -15.87 2.96 -4.51
N PRO A 36 -14.85 3.84 -4.64
CA PRO A 36 -13.47 3.42 -4.43
C PRO A 36 -13.30 2.95 -2.99
N LEU A 37 -12.67 1.79 -2.80
CA LEU A 37 -12.33 1.30 -1.47
C LEU A 37 -11.08 2.07 -1.00
N ALA A 38 -11.23 2.79 0.12
CA ALA A 38 -10.21 3.69 0.68
C ALA A 38 -8.88 2.99 1.05
N ASP A 39 -8.83 1.66 1.08
CA ASP A 39 -7.65 0.89 1.55
C ASP A 39 -6.93 0.12 0.43
N THR A 40 -7.19 0.41 -0.84
CA THR A 40 -6.42 -0.16 -1.97
C THR A 40 -5.36 0.79 -2.53
N GLU A 41 -4.98 1.83 -1.79
CA GLU A 41 -3.79 2.65 -2.06
C GLU A 41 -2.49 1.93 -1.67
N PHE A 42 -2.27 0.74 -2.20
CA PHE A 42 -0.90 0.26 -2.44
C PHE A 42 -0.74 0.09 -3.95
N SER A 43 -0.72 1.22 -4.65
CA SER A 43 -0.10 1.33 -5.98
C SER A 43 1.42 1.35 -5.88
N GLY A 44 1.98 1.47 -4.66
CA GLY A 44 3.33 1.03 -4.39
C GLY A 44 3.38 -0.49 -4.49
N GLU A 45 4.26 -1.00 -5.35
CA GLU A 45 4.67 -2.39 -5.34
C GLU A 45 4.88 -2.79 -3.87
N ARG A 46 4.20 -3.84 -3.39
CA ARG A 46 4.45 -4.38 -2.05
C ARG A 46 5.84 -4.98 -2.06
N ARG A 47 6.84 -4.14 -1.83
CA ARG A 47 8.24 -4.55 -1.80
C ARG A 47 8.49 -5.30 -0.51
N SER A 48 9.18 -6.42 -0.63
CA SER A 48 9.68 -7.15 0.52
C SER A 48 10.64 -6.25 1.30
N VAL A 49 10.59 -6.31 2.63
CA VAL A 49 11.60 -5.64 3.49
C VAL A 49 13.02 -6.10 3.12
N LEU A 50 13.16 -7.35 2.66
CA LEU A 50 14.44 -7.88 2.17
C LEU A 50 14.89 -7.22 0.86
N GLU A 51 13.97 -6.98 -0.08
CA GLU A 51 14.29 -6.29 -1.35
C GLU A 51 14.75 -4.85 -1.10
N ILE A 52 14.07 -4.15 -0.19
CA ILE A 52 14.46 -2.80 0.23
C ILE A 52 15.84 -2.83 0.91
N SER A 53 16.11 -3.84 1.73
CA SER A 53 17.42 -3.98 2.40
C SER A 53 18.55 -4.23 1.38
N ASP A 54 18.31 -5.02 0.33
CA ASP A 54 19.30 -5.31 -0.69
C ASP A 54 19.63 -4.11 -1.58
N GLU A 55 18.64 -3.25 -1.89
CA GLU A 55 18.85 -2.00 -2.64
C GLU A 55 19.77 -1.00 -1.90
N VAL A 56 19.72 -0.99 -0.57
CA VAL A 56 20.46 -0.03 0.27
C VAL A 56 21.86 -0.53 0.61
N ASN A 57 22.22 -1.77 0.27
CA ASN A 57 23.57 -2.30 0.47
C ASN A 57 24.62 -1.41 -0.23
N GLY A 58 25.43 -0.71 0.58
CA GLY A 58 26.45 0.24 0.13
C GLY A 58 26.07 1.73 0.19
N HIS A 59 24.80 2.06 0.52
CA HIS A 59 24.31 3.43 0.69
C HIS A 59 24.15 3.84 2.17
N HIS A 60 24.55 2.98 3.10
CA HIS A 60 24.51 3.31 4.53
C HIS A 60 25.59 4.33 4.89
N ALA A 61 25.21 5.33 5.71
CA ALA A 61 26.14 6.32 6.24
C ALA A 61 27.22 5.69 7.15
N PHE A 62 26.90 4.54 7.76
CA PHE A 62 27.79 3.79 8.63
C PHE A 62 27.84 2.33 8.18
N ARG A 63 28.97 1.67 8.38
CA ARG A 63 29.16 0.26 7.98
C ARG A 63 28.45 -0.70 8.92
N ASN A 64 28.34 -0.33 10.19
CA ASN A 64 27.68 -1.10 11.24
C ASN A 64 27.16 -0.19 12.36
N ALA A 65 26.42 -0.78 13.29
CA ALA A 65 25.83 -0.07 14.41
C ALA A 65 26.91 0.48 15.37
N GLU A 66 27.98 -0.27 15.59
CA GLU A 66 29.06 0.11 16.50
C GLU A 66 29.79 1.39 16.05
N GLU A 67 29.94 1.57 14.73
CA GLU A 67 30.51 2.78 14.15
C GLU A 67 29.59 3.99 14.34
N ALA A 68 28.27 3.80 14.15
CA ALA A 68 27.28 4.85 14.39
C ALA A 68 27.25 5.25 15.87
N ASP A 69 27.26 4.28 16.78
CA ASP A 69 27.27 4.52 18.22
C ASP A 69 28.52 5.27 18.67
N ARG A 70 29.70 4.90 18.13
CA ARG A 70 30.95 5.61 18.40
C ARG A 70 30.88 7.05 17.91
N TYR A 71 30.41 7.28 16.69
CA TYR A 71 30.26 8.63 16.14
C TYR A 71 29.34 9.50 17.01
N LEU A 72 28.19 8.97 17.44
CA LEU A 72 27.24 9.70 18.30
C LEU A 72 27.83 10.01 19.69
N ALA A 73 28.61 9.10 20.25
CA ALA A 73 29.29 9.30 21.54
C ALA A 73 30.37 10.39 21.44
N GLU A 74 31.14 10.40 20.35
CA GLU A 74 32.15 11.43 20.08
C GLU A 74 31.49 12.81 19.92
N GLU A 75 30.46 12.93 19.08
CA GLU A 75 29.71 14.17 18.90
C GLU A 75 29.16 14.70 20.22
N ARG A 76 28.53 13.84 21.04
CA ARG A 76 28.01 14.25 22.35
C ARG A 76 29.10 14.79 23.27
N SER A 77 30.26 14.12 23.31
CA SER A 77 31.38 14.53 24.15
C SER A 77 31.96 15.91 23.77
N LEU A 78 31.88 16.28 22.48
CA LEU A 78 32.31 17.58 21.99
C LEU A 78 31.36 18.71 22.41
N TRP A 79 30.08 18.40 22.62
CA TRP A 79 29.07 19.37 23.03
C TRP A 79 29.00 19.57 24.55
N GLU A 80 29.45 18.56 25.32
CA GLU A 80 29.52 18.62 26.78
C GLU A 80 30.83 19.25 27.29
N ARG A 81 31.72 19.67 26.38
CA ARG A 81 32.99 20.36 26.67
C ARG A 81 32.87 21.88 26.53
#